data_AF-A0A1Z8VX69-F1
#
_entry.id   AF-A0A1Z8VX69-F1
#
_cell.length_a   1.000
_cell.length_b   1.000
_cell.length_c   1.000
_cell.angle_alpha   90.00
_cell.angle_beta   90.00
_cell.angle_gamma   90.00
#
_symmetry.space_group_name_H-M   'P 1'
#
loop_
_entity.id
_entity.type
_entity.pdbx_description
1 polymer ?
#
loop_
_entity_poly.entity_id
_entity_poly.type
_entity_poly.pdbx_seq_one_letter_code
_entity_poly.pdbx_strand_id
1 'polypeptide(L)'
;MVDSRAKGARGEYLVRDLLREHTGLQFERVPSSGALEYLKGDLYVPHEKNKYCIEVKNYSESPLTDKIFTAPRTNNLIRWWNKVVQQAHQGNQEPLLFFKYNRSPIFVVAKDKPENFSLWIDINFLGCYVMVADEWLKNENPEFLNGV
;
A
#
# COMPACT_ATOMS: atom_id res chain seq x y z
N MET A 1 6.29 -24.37 -12.34
CA MET A 1 5.68 -23.07 -12.64
C MET A 1 5.04 -22.57 -11.35
N VAL A 2 5.51 -21.47 -10.75
CA VAL A 2 4.95 -20.97 -9.48
C VAL A 2 3.73 -20.10 -9.82
N ASP A 3 2.56 -20.47 -9.29
CA ASP A 3 1.28 -19.78 -9.50
C ASP A 3 1.39 -18.29 -9.10
N SER A 4 1.00 -17.38 -9.99
CA SER A 4 0.99 -15.93 -9.76
C SER A 4 0.08 -15.55 -8.58
N ARG A 5 -0.99 -16.31 -8.35
CA ARG A 5 -1.89 -16.13 -7.20
C ARG A 5 -1.20 -16.44 -5.88
N ALA A 6 -0.37 -17.48 -5.85
CA ALA A 6 0.41 -17.84 -4.66
C ALA A 6 1.45 -16.76 -4.31
N LYS A 7 2.06 -16.14 -5.31
CA LYS A 7 3.01 -15.01 -5.12
C LYS A 7 2.33 -13.73 -4.65
N GLY A 8 1.13 -13.44 -5.15
CA GLY A 8 0.30 -12.33 -4.69
C GLY A 8 -0.09 -12.49 -3.23
N ALA A 9 -0.68 -13.64 -2.89
CA ALA A 9 -1.08 -13.97 -1.52
C ALA A 9 0.09 -13.86 -0.52
N ARG A 10 1.29 -14.32 -0.90
CA ARG A 10 2.49 -14.19 -0.05
C ARG A 10 2.87 -12.73 0.23
N GLY A 11 2.74 -11.85 -0.76
CA GLY A 11 2.99 -10.42 -0.57
C GLY A 11 2.00 -9.79 0.41
N GLU A 12 0.72 -10.13 0.27
CA GLU A 12 -0.34 -9.68 1.18
C GLU A 12 -0.09 -10.14 2.62
N TYR A 13 0.31 -11.40 2.83
CA TYR A 13 0.66 -11.90 4.16
C TYR A 13 1.84 -11.15 4.78
N LEU A 14 2.89 -10.86 4.02
CA LEU A 14 4.05 -10.11 4.54
C LEU A 14 3.66 -8.71 5.03
N VAL A 15 2.84 -7.99 4.25
CA VAL A 15 2.39 -6.65 4.64
C VAL A 15 1.41 -6.73 5.82
N ARG A 16 0.50 -7.71 5.83
CA ARG A 16 -0.42 -7.95 6.95
C ARG A 16 0.34 -8.16 8.26
N ASP A 17 1.34 -9.04 8.23
CA ASP A 17 2.11 -9.40 9.42
C ASP A 17 2.96 -8.21 9.89
N LEU A 18 3.55 -7.44 8.97
CA LEU A 18 4.22 -6.18 9.28
C LEU A 18 3.27 -5.20 10.00
N LEU A 19 2.07 -4.99 9.47
CA LEU A 19 1.10 -4.07 10.07
C LEU A 19 0.64 -4.54 11.45
N ARG A 20 0.44 -5.85 11.65
CA ARG A 20 0.11 -6.44 12.96
C ARG A 20 1.22 -6.20 13.98
N GLU A 21 2.47 -6.40 13.58
CA GLU A 21 3.64 -6.20 14.45
C GLU A 21 3.74 -4.76 14.93
N HIS A 22 3.55 -3.78 14.03
CA HIS A 22 3.69 -2.36 14.34
C HIS A 22 2.48 -1.75 15.05
N THR A 23 1.26 -2.25 14.79
CA THR A 23 0.03 -1.59 15.26
C THR A 23 -0.72 -2.38 16.34
N GLY A 24 -0.45 -3.68 16.47
CA GLY A 24 -1.25 -4.60 17.30
C GLY A 24 -2.67 -4.88 16.76
N LEU A 25 -3.08 -4.26 15.64
CA LEU A 25 -4.41 -4.42 15.06
C LEU A 25 -4.51 -5.73 14.27
N GLN A 26 -5.69 -6.35 14.32
CA GLN A 26 -5.97 -7.63 13.66
C GLN A 26 -6.22 -7.47 12.16
N PHE A 27 -5.23 -6.99 11.40
CA PHE A 27 -5.34 -6.88 9.94
C PHE A 27 -5.59 -8.24 9.29
N GLU A 28 -6.56 -8.33 8.39
CA GLU A 28 -6.88 -9.51 7.60
C GLU A 28 -6.90 -9.19 6.11
N ARG A 29 -6.83 -10.24 5.29
CA ARG A 29 -6.99 -10.13 3.84
C ARG A 29 -8.46 -9.96 3.48
N VAL A 30 -8.75 -9.09 2.52
CA VAL A 30 -10.11 -8.93 2.00
C VAL A 30 -10.52 -10.23 1.25
N PRO A 31 -11.63 -10.88 1.65
CA PRO A 31 -12.09 -12.10 0.98
C PRO A 31 -12.36 -11.85 -0.51
N SER A 32 -11.71 -12.65 -1.37
CA SER A 32 -11.86 -12.58 -2.83
C SER A 32 -11.59 -11.19 -3.44
N SER A 33 -10.80 -10.32 -2.78
CA SER A 33 -10.32 -9.02 -3.27
C SER A 33 -11.31 -8.24 -4.15
N GLY A 34 -12.56 -8.07 -3.68
CA GLY A 34 -13.60 -7.30 -4.39
C GLY A 34 -14.97 -7.95 -4.55
N ALA A 35 -15.25 -9.09 -3.89
CA ALA A 35 -16.57 -9.73 -3.93
C ALA A 35 -17.67 -8.93 -3.18
N LEU A 36 -17.27 -8.05 -2.27
CA LEU A 36 -18.18 -7.14 -1.57
C LEU A 36 -17.98 -5.75 -2.17
N GLU A 37 -19.05 -5.16 -2.69
CA GLU A 37 -19.00 -3.86 -3.39
C GLU A 37 -18.43 -2.75 -2.50
N TYR A 38 -18.73 -2.81 -1.20
CA TYR A 38 -18.34 -1.84 -0.19
C TYR A 38 -16.94 -2.06 0.41
N LEU A 39 -16.29 -3.21 0.16
CA LEU A 39 -14.97 -3.53 0.72
C LEU A 39 -13.95 -3.67 -0.41
N LYS A 40 -13.17 -2.61 -0.63
CA LYS A 40 -12.09 -2.55 -1.61
C LYS A 40 -10.72 -2.69 -0.92
N GLY A 41 -9.69 -2.94 -1.73
CA GLY A 41 -8.33 -3.17 -1.27
C GLY A 41 -8.03 -4.66 -0.99
N ASP A 42 -6.81 -4.88 -0.51
CA ASP A 42 -6.24 -6.19 -0.23
C ASP A 42 -6.23 -6.49 1.28
N LEU A 43 -6.10 -5.47 2.15
CA LEU A 43 -6.04 -5.62 3.61
C LEU A 43 -7.00 -4.66 4.33
N TYR A 44 -7.53 -5.11 5.48
CA TYR A 44 -8.42 -4.33 6.35
C TYR A 44 -8.39 -4.87 7.78
N VAL A 45 -8.85 -4.09 8.75
CA VAL A 45 -9.15 -4.55 10.11
C VAL A 45 -10.65 -4.90 10.18
N PRO A 46 -11.04 -6.16 10.43
CA PRO A 46 -12.43 -6.56 10.51
C PRO A 46 -13.19 -5.85 11.64
N HIS A 47 -14.48 -5.59 11.42
CA HIS A 47 -15.38 -4.93 12.39
C HIS A 47 -15.01 -3.50 12.80
N GLU A 48 -13.99 -2.93 12.17
CA GLU A 48 -13.52 -1.57 12.45
C GLU A 48 -13.78 -0.60 11.30
N LYS A 49 -13.80 0.69 11.61
CA LYS A 49 -13.89 1.76 10.61
C LYS A 49 -12.50 2.06 10.03
N ASN A 50 -12.13 1.33 8.99
CA ASN A 50 -10.83 1.43 8.34
C ASN A 50 -10.60 2.82 7.71
N LYS A 51 -9.50 3.49 8.07
CA LYS A 51 -9.09 4.78 7.49
C LYS A 51 -8.57 4.62 6.07
N TYR A 52 -7.81 3.57 5.81
CA TYR A 52 -7.12 3.38 4.54
C TYR A 52 -7.76 2.30 3.66
N CYS A 53 -7.80 2.56 2.35
CA CYS A 53 -7.93 1.53 1.33
C CYS A 53 -6.51 1.02 1.01
N ILE A 54 -6.17 -0.17 1.52
CA ILE A 54 -4.81 -0.72 1.45
C ILE A 54 -4.69 -1.64 0.24
N GLU A 55 -3.80 -1.33 -0.70
CA GLU A 55 -3.45 -2.20 -1.83
C GLU A 55 -2.02 -2.74 -1.64
N VAL A 56 -1.79 -4.01 -2.00
CA VAL A 56 -0.48 -4.65 -1.93
C VAL A 56 -0.05 -5.14 -3.32
N LYS A 57 1.19 -4.86 -3.70
CA LYS A 57 1.76 -5.28 -4.99
C LYS A 57 3.12 -5.94 -4.82
N ASN A 58 3.25 -7.15 -5.35
CA ASN A 58 4.51 -7.89 -5.36
C ASN A 58 4.95 -8.12 -6.80
N TYR A 59 6.13 -7.65 -7.19
CA TYR A 59 6.62 -7.69 -8.56
C TYR A 59 8.05 -8.22 -8.65
N SER A 60 8.51 -8.60 -9.83
CA SER A 60 9.89 -9.09 -10.00
C SER A 60 10.92 -7.96 -9.93
N GLU A 61 10.55 -6.77 -10.38
CA GLU A 61 11.42 -5.61 -10.57
C GLU A 61 10.85 -4.37 -9.91
N SER A 62 11.70 -3.37 -9.67
CA SER A 62 11.28 -2.09 -9.08
C SER A 62 10.26 -1.40 -9.99
N PRO A 63 9.09 -0.99 -9.46
CA PRO A 63 8.15 -0.15 -10.20
C PRO A 63 8.61 1.31 -10.27
N LEU A 64 9.52 1.70 -9.38
CA LEU A 64 10.12 3.03 -9.31
C LEU A 64 11.49 3.00 -10.00
N THR A 65 11.51 3.48 -11.24
CA THR A 65 12.68 3.64 -12.11
C THR A 65 12.53 4.96 -12.87
N ASP A 66 13.55 5.37 -13.61
CA ASP A 66 13.51 6.50 -14.56
C ASP A 66 12.35 6.44 -15.57
N LYS A 67 11.81 5.24 -15.83
CA LYS A 67 10.58 5.00 -16.60
C LYS A 67 9.35 5.73 -16.07
N ILE A 68 9.38 6.23 -14.84
CA ILE A 68 8.33 7.10 -14.31
C ILE A 68 8.15 8.38 -15.18
N PHE A 69 9.22 8.85 -15.83
CA PHE A 69 9.18 10.01 -16.73
C PHE A 69 8.95 9.63 -18.19
N THR A 70 9.53 8.52 -18.64
CA THR A 70 9.53 8.16 -20.08
C THR A 70 8.35 7.28 -20.50
N ALA A 71 7.70 6.61 -19.54
CA ALA A 71 6.61 5.68 -19.80
C ALA A 71 5.42 5.87 -18.83
N PRO A 72 4.88 7.09 -18.65
CA PRO A 72 3.91 7.39 -17.59
C PRO A 72 2.59 6.60 -17.70
N ARG A 73 2.20 6.20 -18.92
CA ARG A 73 0.97 5.42 -19.16
C ARG A 73 1.11 3.94 -18.82
N THR A 74 2.33 3.39 -18.83
CA THR A 74 2.60 1.96 -18.64
C THR A 74 3.40 1.68 -17.38
N ASN A 75 3.98 2.70 -16.73
CA ASN A 75 4.65 2.57 -15.45
C ASN A 75 3.69 2.03 -14.38
N ASN A 76 4.14 0.96 -13.71
CA ASN A 76 3.33 0.23 -12.76
C ASN A 76 2.98 1.05 -11.51
N LEU A 77 3.93 1.82 -10.96
CA LEU A 77 3.70 2.63 -9.76
C LEU A 77 2.58 3.65 -9.99
N ILE A 78 2.64 4.37 -11.11
CA ILE A 78 1.62 5.36 -11.50
C ILE A 78 0.25 4.69 -11.60
N ARG A 79 0.16 3.55 -12.30
CA ARG A 79 -1.11 2.84 -12.51
C ARG A 79 -1.70 2.30 -11.20
N TRP A 80 -0.87 1.74 -10.34
CA TRP A 80 -1.31 1.20 -9.05
C TRP A 80 -1.76 2.31 -8.11
N TRP A 81 -1.00 3.40 -8.03
CA TRP A 81 -1.35 4.55 -7.19
C TRP A 81 -2.67 5.19 -7.63
N ASN A 82 -2.84 5.51 -8.91
CA ASN A 82 -4.07 6.09 -9.42
C ASN A 82 -5.30 5.20 -9.18
N LYS A 83 -5.12 3.87 -9.29
CA LYS A 83 -6.19 2.92 -9.02
C LYS A 83 -6.60 2.93 -7.54
N VAL A 84 -5.64 2.87 -6.61
CA VAL A 84 -5.97 2.87 -5.18
C VAL A 84 -6.56 4.22 -4.74
N VAL A 85 -6.10 5.35 -5.30
CA VAL A 85 -6.72 6.68 -5.08
C VAL A 85 -8.19 6.67 -5.47
N GLN A 86 -8.51 6.12 -6.65
CA GLN A 86 -9.89 6.02 -7.12
C GLN A 86 -10.74 5.10 -6.22
N GLN A 87 -10.21 3.96 -5.80
CA GLN A 87 -10.91 3.02 -4.93
C GLN A 87 -11.14 3.59 -3.52
N ALA A 88 -10.13 4.26 -2.96
CA ALA A 88 -10.20 4.91 -1.66
C ALA A 88 -11.29 5.99 -1.64
N HIS A 89 -11.36 6.81 -2.69
CA HIS A 89 -12.43 7.81 -2.84
C HIS A 89 -13.83 7.17 -2.83
N GLN A 90 -14.02 6.03 -3.48
CA GLN A 90 -15.32 5.32 -3.49
C GLN A 90 -15.69 4.76 -2.10
N GLY A 91 -14.70 4.42 -1.28
CA GLY A 91 -14.89 3.90 0.08
C GLY A 91 -14.91 4.97 1.18
N ASN A 92 -14.75 6.26 0.85
CA ASN A 92 -14.48 7.33 1.83
C ASN A 92 -13.29 7.01 2.75
N GLN A 93 -12.21 6.52 2.13
CA GLN A 93 -10.96 6.14 2.76
C GLN A 93 -9.79 6.93 2.14
N GLU A 94 -8.65 6.92 2.80
CA GLU A 94 -7.39 7.43 2.23
C GLU A 94 -6.64 6.31 1.49
N PRO A 95 -5.93 6.60 0.39
CA PRO A 95 -5.18 5.58 -0.35
C PRO A 95 -3.88 5.21 0.36
N LEU A 96 -3.58 3.92 0.44
CA LEU A 96 -2.30 3.41 0.95
C LEU A 96 -1.85 2.23 0.08
N LEU A 97 -0.66 2.34 -0.52
CA LEU A 97 -0.14 1.29 -1.40
C LEU A 97 1.17 0.74 -0.82
N PHE A 98 1.21 -0.55 -0.58
CA PHE A 98 2.45 -1.27 -0.29
C PHE A 98 2.95 -1.97 -1.54
N PHE A 99 4.26 -1.90 -1.77
CA PHE A 99 4.87 -2.72 -2.81
C PHE A 99 6.22 -3.31 -2.41
N LYS A 100 6.53 -4.45 -3.02
CA LYS A 100 7.80 -5.16 -2.86
C LYS A 100 8.25 -5.70 -4.20
N TYR A 101 9.57 -5.76 -4.39
CA TYR A 101 10.18 -6.49 -5.49
C TYR A 101 11.29 -7.43 -5.00
N ASN A 102 11.85 -8.22 -5.91
CA ASN A 102 12.83 -9.24 -5.54
C ASN A 102 14.01 -8.63 -4.77
N ARG A 103 14.28 -9.16 -3.57
CA ARG A 103 15.36 -8.75 -2.65
C ARG A 103 15.26 -7.32 -2.11
N SER A 104 14.12 -6.65 -2.28
CA SER A 104 13.89 -5.31 -1.73
C SER A 104 13.31 -5.35 -0.31
N PRO A 105 13.36 -4.27 0.48
CA PRO A 105 12.44 -4.10 1.60
C PRO A 105 11.00 -3.92 1.10
N ILE A 106 10.03 -3.85 2.02
CA ILE A 106 8.67 -3.41 1.68
C ILE A 106 8.67 -1.88 1.65
N PHE A 107 8.13 -1.32 0.58
CA PHE A 107 7.91 0.11 0.43
C PHE A 107 6.43 0.43 0.65
N VAL A 108 6.17 1.66 1.06
CA VAL A 108 4.83 2.22 1.19
C VAL A 108 4.75 3.51 0.38
N VAL A 109 3.59 3.75 -0.22
CA VAL A 109 3.21 4.99 -0.87
C VAL A 109 2.01 5.56 -0.13
N ALA A 110 2.15 6.79 0.37
CA ALA A 110 1.13 7.49 1.13
C ALA A 110 0.92 8.91 0.58
N LYS A 111 -0.23 9.50 0.89
CA LYS A 111 -0.58 10.87 0.52
C LYS A 111 0.06 11.90 1.47
N ASP A 112 0.18 11.53 2.75
CA ASP A 112 0.70 12.42 3.78
C ASP A 112 2.23 12.49 3.74
N LYS A 113 2.74 13.71 3.91
CA LYS A 113 4.18 13.95 3.96
C LYS A 113 4.73 13.42 5.29
N PRO A 114 5.81 12.61 5.30
CA PRO A 114 6.48 12.23 6.53
C PRO A 114 7.15 13.43 7.21
N GLU A 115 7.07 13.50 8.54
CA GLU A 115 7.60 14.59 9.36
C GLU A 115 8.76 14.16 10.26
N ASN A 116 8.86 12.86 10.56
CA ASN A 116 9.72 12.31 11.61
C ASN A 116 10.96 11.59 11.07
N PHE A 117 11.15 11.54 9.74
CA PHE A 117 12.36 11.02 9.11
C PHE A 117 12.60 11.63 7.71
N SER A 118 13.81 11.47 7.17
CA SER A 118 14.26 12.19 5.96
C SER A 118 14.40 11.33 4.70
N LEU A 119 14.41 9.99 4.82
CA LEU A 119 14.65 9.10 3.69
C LEU A 119 13.33 8.76 2.96
N TRP A 120 12.89 9.67 2.09
CA TRP A 120 11.68 9.52 1.30
C TRP A 120 11.77 10.22 -0.05
N ILE A 121 10.87 9.87 -0.96
CA ILE A 121 10.75 10.49 -2.29
C ILE A 121 9.38 11.15 -2.40
N ASP A 122 9.35 12.45 -2.71
CA ASP A 122 8.15 13.16 -3.15
C ASP A 122 7.99 12.96 -4.67
N ILE A 123 6.87 12.36 -5.07
CA ILE A 123 6.45 12.27 -6.46
C ILE A 123 5.35 13.30 -6.68
N ASN A 124 5.77 14.55 -6.89
CA ASN A 124 4.89 15.71 -6.91
C ASN A 124 3.69 15.57 -7.86
N PHE A 125 3.89 15.04 -9.07
CA PHE A 125 2.81 14.90 -10.06
C PHE A 125 1.79 13.81 -9.71
N LEU A 126 2.09 12.91 -8.77
CA LEU A 126 1.16 11.94 -8.21
C LEU A 126 0.58 12.37 -6.86
N GLY A 127 1.12 13.45 -6.26
CA GLY A 127 0.75 13.91 -4.93
C GLY A 127 0.97 12.84 -3.85
N CYS A 128 2.09 12.12 -3.92
CA CYS A 128 2.37 11.03 -3.00
C CYS A 128 3.85 10.93 -2.62
N TYR A 129 4.09 10.30 -1.48
CA TYR A 129 5.41 10.07 -0.91
C TYR A 129 5.72 8.58 -0.90
N VAL A 130 6.94 8.20 -1.29
CA VAL A 130 7.42 6.81 -1.28
C VAL A 130 8.49 6.64 -0.22
N MET A 131 8.31 5.64 0.64
CA MET A 131 9.12 5.41 1.83
C MET A 131 9.39 3.92 2.02
N VAL A 132 10.39 3.57 2.84
CA VAL A 132 10.50 2.20 3.37
C VAL A 132 9.41 2.02 4.42
N ALA A 133 8.60 0.98 4.30
CA ALA A 133 7.40 0.78 5.12
C ALA A 133 7.72 0.63 6.61
N ASP A 134 8.78 -0.10 6.93
CA ASP A 134 9.21 -0.32 8.32
C ASP A 134 9.67 0.97 9.00
N GLU A 135 10.45 1.80 8.29
CA GLU A 135 10.86 3.13 8.78
C GLU A 135 9.65 4.06 8.96
N TRP A 136 8.73 4.07 7.99
CA TRP A 136 7.52 4.88 8.07
C TRP A 136 6.65 4.50 9.27
N LEU A 137 6.39 3.21 9.48
CA LEU A 137 5.57 2.73 10.60
C LEU A 137 6.19 3.09 11.96
N LYS A 138 7.52 2.92 12.11
CA LYS A 138 8.24 3.20 13.35
C LYS A 138 8.28 4.69 13.70
N ASN A 139 8.46 5.55 12.71
CA ASN A 139 8.71 6.97 12.93
C ASN A 139 7.44 7.82 12.88
N GLU A 140 6.45 7.47 12.05
CA GLU A 140 5.23 8.28 11.88
C GLU A 140 4.04 7.79 12.71
N ASN A 141 4.06 6.56 13.23
CA ASN A 141 2.96 5.96 14.00
C ASN A 141 1.54 6.24 13.42
N PRO A 142 1.30 5.91 12.14
CA PRO A 142 0.06 6.27 11.45
C PRO A 142 -1.17 5.58 12.06
N GLU A 143 -2.24 6.34 12.29
CA GLU A 143 -3.53 5.78 12.71
C GLU A 143 -4.25 5.10 11.55
N PHE A 144 -4.62 3.82 11.70
CA PHE A 144 -5.27 3.03 10.65
C PHE A 144 -6.80 2.98 10.74
N LEU A 145 -7.37 3.47 11.84
CA LEU A 145 -8.81 3.48 12.09
C LEU A 145 -9.33 4.92 12.17
N ASN A 146 -10.54 5.15 11.70
CA ASN A 146 -11.22 6.44 11.80
C ASN A 146 -12.00 6.54 13.11
N GLY A 147 -11.64 7.47 13.99
CA GLY A 147 -12.43 7.83 15.17
C GLY A 147 -12.12 7.03 16.44
N VAL A 148 -10.83 6.82 16.72
CA VAL A 148 -10.37 6.42 18.06
C VAL A 148 -10.48 7.60 19.02
#